data_AF-A0A536BN02-F1
#
_entry.id   AF-A0A536BN02-F1
#
_cell.length_a   1.000
_cell.length_b   1.000
_cell.length_c   1.000
_cell.angle_alpha   90.00
_cell.angle_beta   90.00
_cell.angle_gamma   90.00
#
_symmetry.space_group_name_H-M   'P 1'
#
loop_
_entity.id
_entity.type
_entity.pdbx_description
1 polymer ?
#
loop_
_entity_poly.entity_id
_entity_poly.type
_entity_poly.pdbx_seq_one_letter_code
_entity_poly.pdbx_strand_id
1 'polypeptide(L)'
;MEAARIDGASHLRVFFTIAMPLSWPAIITVGVFAFRETWDDFTWPFLVIQSDAMRTIPLGIRTFQQAELSNFPHIMALTTLASIPLAVFYFLFQRYFVRGVAASGIKE
;
A
#
# COMPACT_ATOMS: atom_id res chain seq x y z
N MET A 1 19.13 18.82 12.72
CA MET A 1 18.13 19.92 12.87
C MET A 1 18.74 21.18 13.47
N GLU A 2 19.64 21.06 14.45
CA GLU A 2 20.36 22.21 15.04
C GLU A 2 21.17 23.00 14.01
N ALA A 3 21.85 22.33 13.07
CA ALA A 3 22.57 22.98 11.98
C ALA A 3 21.66 23.86 11.08
N ALA A 4 20.44 23.40 10.75
CA ALA A 4 19.52 24.17 9.93
C ALA A 4 18.92 25.39 10.66
N ARG A 5 18.85 25.33 11.99
CA ARG A 5 18.51 26.49 12.83
C ARG A 5 19.65 27.51 12.87
N ILE A 6 20.90 27.03 12.90
CA ILE A 6 22.11 27.89 12.82
C ILE A 6 22.17 28.59 11.45
N ASP A 7 21.77 27.91 10.37
CA ASP A 7 21.68 28.47 9.00
C ASP A 7 20.47 29.39 8.75
N GLY A 8 19.67 29.71 9.78
CA GLY A 8 18.53 30.62 9.65
C GLY A 8 17.37 30.09 8.80
N ALA A 9 17.28 28.78 8.55
CA ALA A 9 16.21 28.19 7.75
C ALA A 9 14.86 28.27 8.49
N SER A 10 13.80 28.67 7.78
CA SER A 10 12.44 28.66 8.33
C SER A 10 11.98 27.25 8.68
N HIS A 11 11.12 27.12 9.70
CA HIS A 11 10.62 25.81 10.17
C HIS A 11 9.95 24.99 9.04
N LEU A 12 9.17 25.65 8.18
CA LEU A 12 8.58 25.02 7.00
C LEU A 12 9.65 24.50 6.03
N ARG A 13 10.70 25.30 5.76
CA ARG A 13 11.80 24.86 4.90
C ARG A 13 12.48 23.62 5.47
N VAL A 14 12.82 23.62 6.76
CA VAL A 14 13.45 22.47 7.44
C VAL A 14 12.59 21.21 7.35
N PHE A 15 11.26 21.35 7.52
CA PHE A 15 10.34 20.22 7.38
C PHE A 15 10.40 19.60 5.98
N PHE A 16 10.22 20.40 4.93
CA PHE A 16 10.15 19.90 3.55
C PHE A 16 11.49 19.46 2.98
N THR A 17 12.61 20.08 3.37
CA THR A 17 13.94 19.74 2.81
C THR A 17 14.73 18.72 3.62
N ILE A 18 14.47 18.56 4.92
CA ILE A 18 15.26 17.68 5.79
C ILE A 18 14.38 16.58 6.38
N ALA A 19 13.35 16.94 7.13
CA ALA A 19 12.54 15.96 7.86
C ALA A 19 11.77 15.01 6.92
N MET A 20 11.04 15.56 5.94
CA MET A 20 10.23 14.75 5.01
C MET A 20 11.06 13.75 4.18
N PRO A 21 12.18 14.13 3.53
CA PRO A 21 12.99 13.17 2.76
C PRO A 21 13.59 12.05 3.62
N LEU A 22 13.97 12.36 4.87
CA LEU A 22 14.47 11.37 5.83
C LEU A 22 13.37 10.39 6.25
N SER A 23 12.12 10.85 6.38
CA SER A 23 10.97 10.01 6.71
C SER A 23 10.38 9.26 5.50
N TRP A 24 10.82 9.55 4.27
CA TRP A 24 10.27 8.96 3.04
C TRP A 24 10.22 7.42 3.03
N PRO A 25 11.25 6.69 3.50
CA PRO A 25 11.18 5.23 3.58
C PRO A 25 10.05 4.74 4.50
N ALA A 26 9.84 5.41 5.64
CA ALA A 26 8.77 5.08 6.58
C ALA A 26 7.38 5.41 6.01
N ILE A 27 7.24 6.57 5.38
CA ILE A 27 5.99 6.98 4.72
C ILE A 27 5.60 5.98 3.63
N ILE A 28 6.54 5.58 2.79
CA ILE A 28 6.30 4.56 1.75
C ILE A 28 5.88 3.24 2.37
N THR A 29 6.56 2.81 3.44
CA THR A 29 6.25 1.56 4.13
C THR A 29 4.80 1.54 4.63
N VAL A 30 4.38 2.61 5.32
CA VAL A 30 3.00 2.77 5.79
C VAL A 30 2.03 2.81 4.61
N GLY A 31 2.35 3.55 3.55
CA GLY A 31 1.52 3.62 2.35
C GLY A 31 1.32 2.27 1.66
N VAL A 32 2.34 1.41 1.64
CA VAL A 32 2.25 0.06 1.09
C VAL A 32 1.35 -0.84 1.94
N PHE A 33 1.49 -0.78 3.26
CA PHE A 33 0.59 -1.53 4.15
C PHE A 33 -0.86 -1.06 4.02
N ALA A 34 -1.10 0.25 3.98
CA ALA A 34 -2.43 0.81 3.81
C ALA A 34 -3.05 0.45 2.45
N PHE A 35 -2.25 0.48 1.38
CA PHE A 35 -2.69 0.03 0.05
C PHE A 35 -3.09 -1.45 0.07
N ARG A 36 -2.23 -2.32 0.61
CA ARG A 36 -2.52 -3.75 0.75
C ARG A 36 -3.80 -3.99 1.54
N GLU A 37 -3.93 -3.35 2.69
CA GLU A 37 -5.10 -3.49 3.57
C GLU A 37 -6.38 -3.11 2.83
N THR A 38 -6.39 -1.96 2.15
CA THR A 38 -7.57 -1.49 1.42
C THR A 38 -7.87 -2.33 0.17
N TRP A 39 -6.83 -2.86 -0.49
CA TRP A 39 -6.99 -3.69 -1.69
C TRP A 39 -7.60 -5.06 -1.37
N ASP A 40 -7.17 -5.67 -0.25
CA ASP A 40 -7.66 -6.97 0.21
C ASP A 40 -8.96 -6.84 1.04
N ASP A 41 -9.39 -5.62 1.37
CA ASP A 41 -10.56 -5.39 2.21
C ASP A 41 -11.85 -5.85 1.50
N PHE A 42 -12.49 -6.81 2.15
CA PHE A 42 -13.79 -7.34 1.75
C PHE A 42 -14.90 -6.87 2.68
N THR A 43 -14.62 -6.77 3.98
CA THR A 43 -15.66 -6.67 5.01
C THR A 43 -16.37 -5.33 4.94
N TRP A 44 -15.62 -4.23 4.87
CA TRP A 44 -16.22 -2.91 4.81
C TRP A 44 -17.00 -2.66 3.51
N PRO A 45 -16.45 -2.95 2.31
CA PRO A 45 -17.20 -2.88 1.06
C PRO A 45 -18.45 -3.75 1.05
N PHE A 46 -18.38 -4.97 1.58
CA PHE A 46 -19.52 -5.88 1.65
C PHE A 46 -20.68 -5.30 2.47
N LEU A 47 -20.39 -4.55 3.54
CA LEU A 47 -21.41 -3.95 4.41
C LEU A 47 -22.04 -2.68 3.81
N VAL A 48 -21.25 -1.88 3.09
CA VAL A 48 -21.66 -0.51 2.70
C VAL A 48 -22.12 -0.44 1.23
N ILE A 49 -21.54 -1.26 0.35
CA ILE A 49 -21.79 -1.17 -1.08
C ILE A 49 -23.07 -1.93 -1.44
N GLN A 50 -24.03 -1.20 -2.01
CA GLN A 50 -25.33 -1.75 -2.43
C GLN A 50 -25.50 -1.79 -3.96
N SER A 51 -24.63 -1.13 -4.73
CA SER A 51 -24.73 -1.04 -6.18
C SER A 51 -23.64 -1.85 -6.88
N ASP A 52 -24.02 -2.53 -7.96
CA ASP A 52 -23.12 -3.37 -8.75
C ASP A 52 -21.97 -2.57 -9.39
N ALA A 53 -22.23 -1.30 -9.75
CA ALA A 53 -21.24 -0.40 -10.35
C ALA A 53 -20.09 -0.04 -9.41
N MET A 54 -20.26 -0.21 -8.10
CA MET A 54 -19.25 0.14 -7.09
C MET A 54 -18.54 -1.09 -6.52
N ARG A 55 -18.81 -2.30 -7.03
CA ARG A 55 -18.23 -3.53 -6.49
C ARG A 55 -16.71 -3.51 -6.55
N THR A 56 -16.09 -3.81 -5.42
CA THR A 56 -14.65 -4.03 -5.35
C THR A 56 -14.29 -5.41 -5.90
N ILE A 57 -13.02 -5.60 -6.27
CA ILE A 57 -12.53 -6.89 -6.79
C ILE A 57 -12.81 -8.05 -5.81
N PRO A 58 -12.52 -7.95 -4.50
CA PRO A 58 -12.85 -9.01 -3.55
C PRO A 58 -14.34 -9.34 -3.50
N LEU A 59 -15.21 -8.32 -3.56
CA LEU A 59 -16.66 -8.50 -3.57
C LEU A 59 -17.14 -9.19 -4.85
N GLY A 60 -16.62 -8.79 -6.01
CA GLY A 60 -16.92 -9.41 -7.29
C GLY A 60 -16.48 -10.88 -7.37
N ILE A 61 -15.29 -11.20 -6.85
CA ILE A 61 -14.80 -12.59 -6.76
C ILE A 61 -15.74 -13.43 -5.89
N ARG A 62 -16.23 -12.89 -4.77
CA ARG A 62 -17.19 -13.58 -3.89
C ARG A 62 -18.53 -13.82 -4.56
N THR A 63 -19.08 -12.84 -5.26
CA THR A 63 -20.31 -13.01 -6.04
C THR A 63 -20.13 -14.08 -7.13
N PHE A 64 -18.98 -14.09 -7.81
CA PHE A 64 -18.66 -15.10 -8.82
C PHE A 64 -18.53 -16.51 -8.21
N GLN A 65 -17.87 -16.64 -7.06
CA GLN A 65 -17.80 -17.91 -6.31
C GLN A 65 -19.18 -18.46 -5.95
N GLN A 66 -20.14 -17.60 -5.61
CA GLN A 66 -21.51 -18.01 -5.29
C GLN A 66 -22.33 -18.43 -6.53
N ALA A 67 -22.10 -17.77 -7.68
CA ALA A 67 -22.76 -18.11 -8.93
C ALA A 67 -22.22 -19.41 -9.56
N GLU A 68 -20.93 -19.67 -9.38
CA GLU A 68 -20.17 -20.72 -10.05
C GLU A 68 -19.55 -21.69 -9.02
N LEU A 69 -20.39 -22.28 -8.16
CA LEU A 69 -20.01 -23.09 -6.99
C LEU A 69 -19.02 -24.25 -7.27
N SER A 70 -18.88 -24.66 -8.54
CA SER A 70 -18.07 -25.82 -8.96
C SER A 70 -16.88 -25.43 -9.86
N ASN A 71 -16.72 -24.17 -10.25
CA ASN A 71 -15.73 -23.73 -11.24
C ASN A 71 -14.49 -23.09 -10.58
N PHE A 72 -13.78 -23.90 -9.79
CA PHE A 72 -12.52 -23.52 -9.15
C PHE A 72 -11.46 -22.93 -10.10
N PRO A 73 -11.25 -23.44 -11.34
CA PRO A 73 -10.24 -22.88 -12.23
C PRO A 73 -10.47 -21.40 -12.55
N HIS A 74 -11.73 -20.99 -12.73
CA HIS A 74 -12.07 -19.61 -13.02
C HIS A 74 -11.83 -18.69 -11.81
N ILE A 75 -12.20 -19.16 -10.62
CA ILE A 75 -11.99 -18.43 -9.35
C ILE A 75 -10.48 -18.24 -9.09
N MET A 76 -9.66 -19.28 -9.33
CA MET A 76 -8.20 -19.20 -9.18
C MET A 76 -7.57 -18.25 -10.20
N ALA A 77 -8.05 -18.26 -11.46
CA ALA A 77 -7.58 -17.31 -12.48
C ALA A 77 -7.90 -15.86 -12.10
N LEU A 78 -9.15 -15.58 -11.66
CA LEU A 78 -9.58 -14.27 -11.18
C LEU A 78 -8.76 -13.78 -9.99
N THR A 79 -8.54 -14.64 -8.99
CA THR A 79 -7.76 -14.30 -7.78
C THR A 79 -6.29 -14.05 -8.10
N THR A 80 -5.73 -14.81 -9.06
CA THR A 80 -4.36 -14.60 -9.54
C THR A 80 -4.23 -13.24 -10.22
N LEU A 81 -5.17 -12.89 -11.11
CA LEU A 81 -5.21 -11.59 -11.77
C LEU A 81 -5.35 -10.43 -10.77
N ALA A 82 -6.20 -10.61 -9.75
CA ALA A 82 -6.41 -9.63 -8.68
C ALA A 82 -5.15 -9.40 -7.83
N SER A 83 -4.22 -10.34 -7.81
CA SER A 83 -2.95 -10.24 -7.07
C SER A 83 -1.86 -9.47 -7.86
N ILE A 84 -2.01 -9.31 -9.18
CA ILE A 84 -1.02 -8.64 -10.04
C ILE A 84 -0.77 -7.19 -9.61
N PRO A 85 -1.80 -6.34 -9.36
CA PRO A 85 -1.57 -4.95 -8.98
C PRO A 85 -0.77 -4.84 -7.68
N LEU A 86 -1.04 -5.70 -6.70
CA LEU A 86 -0.30 -5.75 -5.45
C LEU A 86 1.17 -6.16 -5.68
N ALA A 87 1.42 -7.15 -6.55
CA ALA A 87 2.77 -7.55 -6.93
C ALA A 87 3.52 -6.42 -7.63
N VAL A 88 2.91 -5.76 -8.62
CA VAL A 88 3.48 -4.61 -9.32
C VAL A 88 3.81 -3.48 -8.33
N PHE A 89 2.88 -3.16 -7.44
CA PHE A 89 3.09 -2.14 -6.41
C PHE A 89 4.26 -2.51 -5.51
N TYR A 90 4.32 -3.75 -5.01
CA TYR A 90 5.44 -4.23 -4.22
C TYR A 90 6.78 -4.10 -4.95
N PHE A 91 6.88 -4.55 -6.22
CA PHE A 91 8.12 -4.46 -6.99
C PHE A 91 8.58 -3.01 -7.25
N LEU A 92 7.65 -2.05 -7.35
CA LEU A 92 7.98 -0.62 -7.47
C LEU A 92 8.55 -0.06 -6.16
N PHE A 93 8.00 -0.46 -5.02
CA PHE A 93 8.35 0.12 -3.72
C PHE A 93 9.38 -0.67 -2.91
N GLN A 94 9.69 -1.92 -3.24
CA GLN A 94 10.65 -2.79 -2.55
C GLN A 94 12.02 -2.12 -2.30
N ARG A 95 12.48 -1.26 -3.22
CA ARG A 95 13.76 -0.55 -3.11
C ARG A 95 13.80 0.41 -1.90
N TYR A 96 12.64 0.93 -1.49
CA TYR A 96 12.53 1.83 -0.34
C TYR A 96 12.51 1.07 0.97
N PHE A 97 11.93 -0.14 0.99
CA PHE A 97 12.01 -1.04 2.14
C PHE A 97 13.46 -1.42 2.44
N VAL A 98 14.23 -1.81 1.43
CA VAL A 98 15.65 -2.17 1.60
C VAL A 98 16.48 -0.99 2.11
N ARG A 99 16.23 0.22 1.59
CA ARG A 99 16.91 1.44 2.06
C ARG A 99 16.51 1.85 3.49
N GLY A 100 15.25 1.66 3.86
CA GLY A 100 14.76 1.94 5.22
C GLY A 100 15.40 1.01 6.25
N VAL A 101 15.48 -0.29 5.95
CA VAL A 101 16.13 -1.29 6.82
C VAL A 101 17.64 -1.06 6.91
N ALA A 102 18.30 -0.71 5.79
CA ALA A 102 19.72 -0.38 5.80
C ALA A 102 20.03 0.90 6.62
N ALA A 103 19.15 1.90 6.58
CA ALA A 103 19.30 3.11 7.40
C ALA A 103 19.14 2.83 8.90
N SER A 104 18.31 1.85 9.30
CA SER A 104 18.23 1.38 10.69
C SER A 104 19.36 0.43 11.11
N GLY A 105 20.11 -0.12 10.14
CA GLY A 105 21.24 -1.04 10.38
C GLY A 105 22.62 -0.36 10.43
N ILE A 106 22.72 0.93 10.09
CA ILE A 106 23.97 1.68 10.20
C ILE A 106 24.01 2.37 11.58
N LYS A 107 24.88 1.83 12.44
CA LYS A 107 25.36 2.26 13.77
C LYS A 107 24.61 1.76 15.01
N GLU A 108 25.16 0.69 15.61
CA GLU A 108 26.09 0.90 16.75
C GLU A 108 27.51 1.15 16.20
#